data_AF-A0A969TRS5-F1
#
_entry.id   AF-A0A969TRS5-F1
#
_cell.length_a   1.000
_cell.length_b   1.000
_cell.length_c   1.000
_cell.angle_alpha   90.00
_cell.angle_beta   90.00
_cell.angle_gamma   90.00
#
_symmetry.space_group_name_H-M   'P 1'
#
loop_
_entity.id
_entity.type
_entity.pdbx_description
1 polymer ?
#
loop_
_entity_poly.entity_id
_entity_poly.type
_entity_poly.pdbx_seq_one_letter_code
_entity_poly.pdbx_strand_id
1 'polypeptide(L)'
;MAFFELKRERNTFQLVPWGTPVKVGKDPFTGQFTPDGRFYLTSNWGRNFGKDVKTVEQRLPTERGTVTAIQLTDSQHQVISTAISDISPESLAISPDGALVVTVNMRGTAFVPTSPRFTREASLSLLSLDRVGHLTKVGDYPFEGILPESAAFDASAIAWPLPFTIILRLNQKAGSNFGK
;
A
#
# COMPACT_ATOMS: atom_id res chain seq x y z
N MET A 1 -9.98 10.41 2.36
CA MET A 1 -10.24 9.07 2.90
C MET A 1 -11.16 9.22 4.11
N ALA A 2 -12.23 8.45 4.16
CA ALA A 2 -13.20 8.46 5.25
C ALA A 2 -13.15 7.12 5.98
N PHE A 3 -13.36 7.14 7.29
CA PHE A 3 -13.38 5.95 8.14
C PHE A 3 -14.76 5.78 8.74
N PHE A 4 -15.13 4.53 8.99
CA PHE A 4 -16.42 4.17 9.56
C PHE A 4 -16.23 3.15 10.66
N GLU A 5 -17.04 3.26 11.70
CA GLU A 5 -17.14 2.29 12.78
C GLU A 5 -18.42 1.46 12.59
N LEU A 6 -18.32 0.15 12.81
CA LEU A 6 -19.48 -0.74 12.85
C LEU A 6 -19.99 -0.85 14.28
N LYS A 7 -21.12 -0.20 14.58
CA LYS A 7 -21.79 -0.29 15.88
C LYS A 7 -22.82 -1.40 15.87
N ARG A 8 -22.81 -2.25 16.91
CA ARG A 8 -23.81 -3.30 17.12
C ARG A 8 -24.76 -2.89 18.23
N GLU A 9 -26.05 -2.83 17.92
CA GLU A 9 -27.10 -2.57 18.90
C GLU A 9 -28.05 -3.77 18.94
N ARG A 10 -27.95 -4.58 20.00
CA ARG A 10 -28.65 -5.87 20.11
C ARG A 10 -28.35 -6.79 18.91
N ASN A 11 -29.28 -6.86 17.94
CA ASN A 11 -29.25 -7.69 16.74
C ASN A 11 -29.16 -6.87 15.44
N THR A 12 -28.94 -5.56 15.52
CA THR A 12 -28.73 -4.72 14.34
C THR A 12 -27.29 -4.22 14.30
N PHE A 13 -26.82 -3.94 13.08
CA PHE A 13 -25.55 -3.30 12.81
C PHE A 13 -25.79 -1.95 12.16
N GLN A 14 -25.04 -0.95 12.58
CA GLN A 14 -25.05 0.39 12.01
C GLN A 14 -23.62 0.76 11.63
N LEU A 15 -23.46 1.31 10.42
CA LEU A 15 -22.19 1.86 9.97
C LEU A 15 -22.24 3.37 10.21
N VAL A 16 -21.39 3.89 11.09
CA VAL A 16 -21.37 5.31 11.44
C VAL A 16 -20.02 5.93 11.05
N PRO A 17 -19.98 7.21 10.60
CA PRO A 17 -18.72 7.89 10.38
C PRO A 17 -17.85 7.87 11.64
N TRP A 18 -16.58 7.57 11.47
CA TRP A 18 -15.59 7.56 12.55
C TRP A 18 -14.55 8.63 12.29
N GLY A 19 -14.52 9.65 13.16
CA GLY A 19 -13.61 10.79 13.06
C GLY A 19 -13.78 11.61 11.77
N THR A 20 -12.82 12.51 11.55
CA THR A 20 -12.82 13.39 10.38
C THR A 20 -12.14 12.74 9.17
N PRO A 21 -12.66 12.92 7.94
CA PRO A 21 -11.96 12.49 6.74
C PRO A 21 -10.60 13.16 6.60
N VAL A 22 -9.60 12.41 6.16
CA VAL A 22 -8.23 12.91 5.93
C VAL A 22 -7.91 12.98 4.45
N LYS A 23 -7.20 14.04 4.07
CA LYS A 23 -6.65 14.17 2.73
C LYS A 23 -5.34 13.38 2.65
N VAL A 24 -5.28 12.45 1.71
CA VAL A 24 -4.10 11.60 1.44
C VAL A 24 -3.59 11.89 0.02
N GLY A 25 -2.72 11.03 -0.50
CA GLY A 25 -2.27 11.10 -1.89
C GLY A 25 -3.41 10.95 -2.90
N LYS A 26 -3.06 11.13 -4.18
CA LYS A 26 -4.03 11.05 -5.28
C LYS A 26 -4.47 9.60 -5.49
N ASP A 27 -5.79 9.38 -5.56
CA ASP A 27 -6.38 8.06 -5.82
C ASP A 27 -5.86 6.97 -4.84
N PRO A 28 -6.20 7.09 -3.55
CA PRO A 28 -5.93 6.03 -2.59
C PRO A 28 -6.61 4.73 -3.03
N PHE A 29 -5.87 3.62 -3.02
CA PHE A 29 -6.32 2.40 -3.68
C PHE A 29 -6.45 1.21 -2.72
N THR A 30 -5.37 0.75 -2.12
CA THR A 30 -5.41 -0.29 -1.07
C THR A 30 -4.93 0.27 0.26
N GLY A 31 -5.38 -0.33 1.36
CA GLY A 31 -4.90 0.04 2.68
C GLY A 31 -5.17 -1.01 3.74
N GLN A 32 -4.39 -0.94 4.81
CA GLN A 32 -4.37 -1.93 5.88
C GLN A 32 -4.04 -1.26 7.22
N PHE A 33 -4.62 -1.75 8.31
CA PHE A 33 -4.16 -1.42 9.65
C PHE A 33 -2.82 -2.11 9.93
N THR A 34 -1.93 -1.39 10.60
CA THR A 34 -0.77 -1.99 11.27
C THR A 34 -1.22 -3.09 12.26
N PRO A 35 -0.41 -4.14 12.49
CA PRO A 35 -0.79 -5.22 13.40
C PRO A 35 -1.13 -4.77 14.82
N ASP A 36 -0.51 -3.68 15.29
CA ASP A 36 -0.80 -3.08 16.60
C ASP A 36 -1.99 -2.11 16.60
N GLY A 37 -2.62 -1.89 15.43
CA GLY A 37 -3.78 -1.03 15.23
C GLY A 37 -3.53 0.47 15.32
N ARG A 38 -2.28 0.92 15.53
CA ARG A 38 -1.99 2.35 15.79
C ARG A 38 -2.06 3.23 14.55
N PHE A 39 -1.78 2.64 13.39
CA PHE A 39 -1.80 3.34 12.11
C PHE A 39 -2.61 2.58 11.08
N TYR A 40 -3.29 3.33 10.21
CA TYR A 40 -3.80 2.84 8.93
C TYR A 40 -2.90 3.34 7.81
N LEU A 41 -2.45 2.44 6.94
CA LEU A 41 -1.62 2.78 5.80
C LEU A 41 -2.45 2.64 4.53
N THR A 42 -2.26 3.55 3.58
CA THR A 42 -2.85 3.46 2.23
C THR A 42 -1.79 3.64 1.16
N SER A 43 -1.83 2.82 0.12
CA SER A 43 -1.18 3.15 -1.15
C SER A 43 -2.04 4.17 -1.90
N ASN A 44 -1.37 5.10 -2.58
CA ASN A 44 -1.98 6.11 -3.43
C ASN A 44 -1.50 5.86 -4.85
N TRP A 45 -2.41 5.37 -5.68
CA TRP A 45 -2.11 4.88 -7.03
C TRP A 45 -1.84 6.05 -7.99
N GLY A 46 -2.59 7.14 -7.87
CA GLY A 46 -2.35 8.37 -8.63
C GLY A 46 -3.06 8.45 -9.99
N ARG A 47 -4.01 7.54 -10.28
CA ARG A 47 -4.75 7.57 -11.55
C ARG A 47 -5.45 8.91 -11.78
N ASN A 48 -5.59 9.26 -13.06
CA ASN A 48 -6.29 10.46 -13.47
C ASN A 48 -7.76 10.16 -13.76
N PHE A 49 -8.66 10.77 -12.98
CA PHE A 49 -10.11 10.72 -13.17
C PHE A 49 -10.69 12.02 -13.73
N GLY A 50 -9.85 12.87 -14.33
CA GLY A 50 -10.31 14.10 -14.99
C GLY A 50 -11.32 13.80 -16.10
N LYS A 51 -12.29 14.70 -16.27
CA LYS A 51 -13.37 14.60 -17.28
C LYS A 51 -12.87 14.41 -18.73
N ASP A 52 -11.66 14.86 -19.01
CA ASP A 52 -11.04 14.84 -20.34
C ASP A 52 -10.25 13.55 -20.61
N VAL A 53 -10.16 12.63 -19.65
CA VAL A 53 -9.51 11.32 -19.82
C VAL A 53 -10.38 10.41 -20.71
N LYS A 54 -9.84 10.03 -21.87
CA LYS A 54 -10.51 9.17 -22.88
C LYS A 54 -9.80 7.84 -23.12
N THR A 55 -8.54 7.68 -22.71
CA THR A 55 -7.76 6.46 -22.91
C THR A 55 -7.21 5.89 -21.60
N VAL A 56 -6.85 4.60 -21.62
CA VAL A 56 -6.14 3.94 -20.50
C VAL A 56 -4.81 4.65 -20.23
N GLU A 57 -4.09 5.07 -21.27
CA GLU A 57 -2.84 5.79 -21.11
C GLU A 57 -3.00 7.12 -20.39
N GLN A 58 -4.06 7.88 -20.69
CA GLN A 58 -4.35 9.12 -19.99
C GLN A 58 -4.79 8.90 -18.53
N ARG A 59 -5.35 7.72 -18.24
CA ARG A 59 -5.76 7.32 -16.88
C ARG A 59 -4.57 6.93 -16.01
N LEU A 60 -3.62 6.18 -16.56
CA LEU A 60 -2.49 5.65 -15.81
C LEU A 60 -1.42 6.72 -15.54
N PRO A 61 -0.90 6.79 -14.30
CA PRO A 61 0.02 7.86 -13.90
C PRO A 61 1.38 7.77 -14.62
N THR A 62 2.02 8.93 -14.80
CA THR A 62 3.44 9.04 -15.16
C THR A 62 4.34 9.24 -13.94
N GLU A 63 3.77 9.82 -12.89
CA GLU A 63 4.46 10.05 -11.62
C GLU A 63 4.41 8.83 -10.70
N ARG A 64 5.37 8.77 -9.79
CA ARG A 64 5.39 7.73 -8.75
C ARG A 64 4.22 7.89 -7.78
N GLY A 65 3.72 6.75 -7.32
CA GLY A 65 2.74 6.70 -6.25
C GLY A 65 3.36 7.01 -4.88
N THR A 66 2.53 6.94 -3.84
CA THR A 66 2.97 7.13 -2.47
C THR A 66 2.30 6.14 -1.53
N VAL A 67 2.88 5.92 -0.36
CA VAL A 67 2.24 5.30 0.80
C VAL A 67 2.06 6.36 1.87
N THR A 68 0.86 6.46 2.44
CA THR A 68 0.54 7.40 3.52
C THR A 68 0.22 6.62 4.79
N ALA A 69 0.87 6.99 5.90
CA ALA A 69 0.55 6.50 7.24
C ALA A 69 -0.35 7.51 7.96
N ILE A 70 -1.46 7.00 8.49
CA ILE A 70 -2.52 7.78 9.14
C ILE A 70 -2.65 7.28 10.56
N GLN A 71 -2.49 8.16 11.53
CA GLN A 71 -2.87 7.89 12.91
C GLN A 71 -4.37 8.16 13.07
N LEU A 72 -5.07 7.19 13.66
CA LEU A 72 -6.50 7.28 13.92
C LEU A 72 -6.72 7.50 15.41
N THR A 73 -7.60 8.43 15.74
CA THR A 73 -8.11 8.63 17.11
C THR A 73 -9.63 8.63 17.06
N ASP A 74 -10.31 8.70 18.21
CA ASP A 74 -11.78 8.65 18.25
C ASP A 74 -12.47 9.74 17.42
N SER A 75 -11.80 10.89 17.23
CA SER A 75 -12.41 12.04 16.54
C SER A 75 -11.50 12.73 15.52
N GLN A 76 -10.17 12.64 15.66
CA GLN A 76 -9.21 13.36 14.82
C GLN A 76 -8.19 12.41 14.21
N HIS A 77 -8.33 12.19 12.91
CA HIS A 77 -7.37 11.41 12.14
C HIS A 77 -6.30 12.33 11.58
N GLN A 78 -5.05 11.87 11.55
CA GLN A 78 -3.92 12.68 11.12
C GLN A 78 -2.99 11.89 10.19
N VAL A 79 -2.58 12.51 9.09
CA VAL A 79 -1.47 12.01 8.29
C VAL A 79 -0.17 12.29 9.04
N ILE A 80 0.56 11.25 9.42
CA ILE A 80 1.82 11.36 10.17
C ILE A 80 3.04 11.24 9.25
N SER A 81 2.92 10.47 8.17
CA SER A 81 3.99 10.29 7.21
C SER A 81 3.46 9.99 5.82
N THR A 82 4.21 10.38 4.80
CA THR A 82 3.99 9.98 3.41
C THR A 82 5.34 9.74 2.77
N ALA A 83 5.50 8.59 2.14
CA ALA A 83 6.71 8.19 1.45
C ALA A 83 6.41 7.80 0.00
N ILE A 84 7.39 7.98 -0.87
CA ILE A 84 7.29 7.66 -2.29
C ILE A 84 7.36 6.13 -2.47
N SER A 85 6.42 5.56 -3.23
CA SER A 85 6.49 4.19 -3.76
C SER A 85 7.08 4.22 -5.18
N ASP A 86 6.82 3.21 -6.01
CA ASP A 86 7.06 3.31 -7.45
C ASP A 86 5.79 3.68 -8.22
N ILE A 87 5.85 3.66 -9.55
CA ILE A 87 4.71 3.95 -10.43
C ILE A 87 3.68 2.83 -10.33
N SER A 88 2.43 3.24 -10.14
CA SER A 88 1.27 2.35 -10.09
C SER A 88 1.22 1.35 -8.92
N PRO A 89 1.26 1.79 -7.65
CA PRO A 89 1.20 0.88 -6.49
C PRO A 89 -0.20 0.25 -6.33
N GLU A 90 -0.31 -1.01 -6.70
CA GLU A 90 -1.56 -1.77 -6.77
C GLU A 90 -1.94 -2.37 -5.41
N SER A 91 -0.96 -2.85 -4.65
CA SER A 91 -1.19 -3.48 -3.34
C SER A 91 -0.25 -2.91 -2.29
N LEU A 92 -0.67 -3.04 -1.03
CA LEU A 92 0.12 -2.81 0.17
C LEU A 92 0.05 -4.05 1.08
N ALA A 93 1.20 -4.46 1.62
CA ALA A 93 1.32 -5.50 2.63
C ALA A 93 2.20 -5.02 3.78
N ILE A 94 1.85 -5.38 5.01
CA ILE A 94 2.62 -5.05 6.21
C ILE A 94 3.19 -6.34 6.81
N SER A 95 4.45 -6.33 7.22
CA SER A 95 5.07 -7.48 7.89
C SER A 95 4.35 -7.79 9.21
N PRO A 96 4.39 -9.05 9.68
CA PRO A 96 3.72 -9.43 10.93
C PRO A 96 4.16 -8.64 12.16
N ASP A 97 5.41 -8.18 12.20
CA ASP A 97 5.96 -7.34 13.26
C ASP A 97 5.66 -5.84 13.09
N GLY A 98 5.02 -5.45 11.98
CA GLY A 98 4.67 -4.06 11.67
C GLY A 98 5.82 -3.17 11.21
N ALA A 99 7.05 -3.69 11.09
CA ALA A 99 8.23 -2.88 10.82
C ALA A 99 8.49 -2.62 9.33
N LEU A 100 7.94 -3.45 8.44
CA LEU A 100 8.12 -3.36 7.00
C LEU A 100 6.79 -3.22 6.29
N VAL A 101 6.81 -2.42 5.23
CA VAL A 101 5.68 -2.19 4.33
C VAL A 101 6.19 -2.44 2.92
N VAL A 102 5.44 -3.21 2.14
CA VAL A 102 5.74 -3.43 0.72
C VAL A 102 4.56 -2.99 -0.11
N THR A 103 4.85 -2.26 -1.19
CA THR A 103 3.89 -2.11 -2.28
C THR A 103 4.30 -2.93 -3.49
N VAL A 104 3.31 -3.49 -4.17
CA VAL A 104 3.47 -4.07 -5.51
C VAL A 104 3.12 -2.99 -6.51
N ASN A 105 4.03 -2.70 -7.45
CA ASN A 105 3.88 -1.61 -8.39
C ASN A 105 3.87 -2.13 -9.82
N MET A 106 2.84 -1.78 -10.60
CA MET A 106 2.66 -2.30 -11.95
C MET A 106 3.60 -1.64 -12.98
N ARG A 107 4.10 -0.43 -12.70
CA ARG A 107 4.91 0.35 -13.65
C ARG A 107 4.23 0.42 -15.04
N GLY A 108 4.96 0.08 -16.10
CA GLY A 108 4.49 0.06 -17.48
C GLY A 108 3.86 -1.26 -17.93
N THR A 109 3.69 -2.24 -17.04
CA THR A 109 3.26 -3.60 -17.43
C THR A 109 1.80 -3.67 -17.88
N ALA A 110 1.01 -2.64 -17.57
CA ALA A 110 -0.38 -2.51 -17.99
C ALA A 110 -0.55 -1.98 -19.44
N PHE A 111 0.53 -1.52 -20.08
CA PHE A 111 0.47 -1.03 -21.45
C PHE A 111 0.60 -2.17 -22.46
N VAL A 112 0.06 -1.98 -23.66
CA VAL A 112 0.32 -2.88 -24.79
C VAL A 112 1.79 -2.80 -25.20
N PRO A 113 2.42 -3.89 -25.69
CA PRO A 113 3.85 -3.91 -26.01
C PRO A 113 4.33 -2.86 -27.03
N THR A 114 3.42 -2.34 -27.85
CA THR A 114 3.71 -1.29 -28.84
C THR A 114 3.70 0.13 -28.25
N SER A 115 3.22 0.30 -27.01
CA SER A 115 3.22 1.60 -26.34
C SER A 115 4.64 1.98 -25.92
N PRO A 116 5.07 3.25 -26.09
CA PRO A 116 6.37 3.71 -25.59
C PRO A 116 6.46 3.68 -24.05
N ARG A 117 5.34 3.50 -23.35
CA ARG A 117 5.29 3.39 -21.88
C ARG A 117 5.38 1.95 -21.38
N PHE A 118 5.37 0.97 -22.28
CA PHE A 118 5.44 -0.44 -21.90
C PHE A 118 6.78 -0.79 -21.26
N THR A 119 6.72 -1.50 -20.14
CA THR A 119 7.87 -2.15 -19.51
C THR A 119 7.48 -3.59 -19.17
N ARG A 120 8.44 -4.53 -19.30
CA ARG A 120 8.24 -5.91 -18.85
C ARG A 120 8.34 -6.06 -17.34
N GLU A 121 9.05 -5.14 -16.71
CA GLU A 121 9.29 -5.17 -15.29
C GLU A 121 8.21 -4.40 -14.52
N ALA A 122 7.68 -5.07 -13.51
CA ALA A 122 7.04 -4.46 -12.36
C ALA A 122 8.09 -4.15 -11.28
N SER A 123 7.68 -3.70 -10.10
CA SER A 123 8.58 -3.57 -8.95
C SER A 123 7.88 -3.80 -7.61
N LEU A 124 8.67 -4.13 -6.60
CA LEU A 124 8.29 -4.00 -5.19
C LEU A 124 8.94 -2.76 -4.61
N SER A 125 8.19 -1.88 -3.95
CA SER A 125 8.80 -0.84 -3.10
C SER A 125 8.80 -1.32 -1.65
N LEU A 126 9.97 -1.44 -1.05
CA LEU A 126 10.12 -1.74 0.38
C LEU A 126 10.27 -0.44 1.16
N LEU A 127 9.50 -0.30 2.22
CA LEU A 127 9.58 0.78 3.18
C LEU A 127 9.74 0.21 4.59
N SER A 128 10.50 0.89 5.44
CA SER A 128 10.46 0.69 6.87
C SER A 128 9.40 1.60 7.50
N LEU A 129 8.71 1.08 8.50
CA LEU A 129 7.78 1.82 9.35
C LEU A 129 8.34 1.82 10.77
N ASP A 130 8.60 3.01 11.31
CA ASP A 130 9.04 3.13 12.70
C ASP A 130 7.87 3.13 13.69
N ARG A 131 8.20 3.13 14.99
CA ARG A 131 7.19 3.08 16.06
C ARG A 131 6.31 4.32 16.16
N VAL A 132 6.70 5.45 15.57
CA VAL A 132 5.92 6.69 15.57
C VAL A 132 5.16 6.89 14.26
N GLY A 133 5.22 5.94 13.34
CA GLY A 133 4.47 5.96 12.08
C GLY A 133 5.22 6.61 10.93
N HIS A 134 6.53 6.86 11.07
CA HIS A 134 7.34 7.41 10.00
C HIS A 134 7.70 6.33 8.98
N LEU A 135 7.39 6.60 7.71
CA LEU A 135 7.74 5.76 6.58
C LEU A 135 9.07 6.20 5.98
N THR A 136 9.98 5.26 5.76
CA THR A 136 11.23 5.52 5.04
C THR A 136 11.40 4.49 3.94
N LYS A 137 11.65 4.95 2.72
CA LYS A 137 11.89 4.06 1.58
C LYS A 137 13.24 3.35 1.75
N VAL A 138 13.23 2.03 1.70
CA VAL A 138 14.44 1.20 1.70
C VAL A 138 14.94 1.01 0.26
N GLY A 139 14.04 0.74 -0.68
CA GLY A 139 14.40 0.57 -2.09
C GLY A 139 13.25 0.11 -2.98
N ASP A 140 13.50 0.11 -4.29
CA ASP A 140 12.65 -0.51 -5.30
C ASP A 140 13.36 -1.73 -5.87
N TYR A 141 12.64 -2.84 -5.99
CA TYR A 141 13.16 -4.13 -6.45
C TYR A 141 12.39 -4.53 -7.71
N PRO A 142 12.97 -4.34 -8.91
CA PRO A 142 12.32 -4.71 -10.16
C PRO A 142 12.25 -6.23 -10.29
N PHE A 143 11.18 -6.71 -10.94
CA PHE A 143 11.04 -8.10 -11.34
C PHE A 143 10.19 -8.19 -12.61
N GLU A 144 10.42 -9.22 -13.42
CA GLU A 144 9.58 -9.48 -14.59
C GLU A 144 8.24 -10.07 -14.16
N GLY A 145 7.16 -9.39 -14.51
CA GLY A 145 5.81 -9.77 -14.13
C GLY A 145 4.78 -8.81 -14.71
N ILE A 146 3.72 -9.34 -15.32
CA ILE A 146 2.67 -8.53 -15.96
C ILE A 146 1.53 -8.36 -14.98
N LEU A 147 1.10 -7.11 -14.75
CA LEU A 147 -0.06 -6.77 -13.93
C LEU A 147 -0.06 -7.46 -12.54
N PRO A 148 1.01 -7.36 -11.74
CA PRO A 148 1.00 -7.95 -10.41
C PRO A 148 0.05 -7.15 -9.50
N GLU A 149 -0.84 -7.84 -8.80
CA GLU A 149 -1.95 -7.20 -8.08
C GLU A 149 -1.80 -7.21 -6.55
N SER A 150 -1.00 -8.13 -6.01
CA SER A 150 -0.99 -8.38 -4.57
C SER A 150 0.37 -8.87 -4.08
N ALA A 151 0.70 -8.55 -2.82
CA ALA A 151 1.74 -9.24 -2.06
C ALA A 151 1.23 -9.65 -0.68
N ALA A 152 1.84 -10.69 -0.11
CA ALA A 152 1.62 -11.11 1.26
C ALA A 152 2.94 -11.60 1.87
N PHE A 153 3.13 -11.37 3.17
CA PHE A 153 4.24 -11.98 3.91
C PHE A 153 3.90 -13.44 4.25
N ASP A 154 4.89 -14.33 4.21
CA ASP A 154 4.74 -15.79 4.38
C ASP A 154 4.13 -16.21 5.73
N ALA A 155 4.29 -15.40 6.77
CA ALA A 155 3.68 -15.60 8.08
C ALA A 155 2.35 -14.83 8.28
N SER A 156 1.90 -14.05 7.28
CA SER A 156 0.58 -13.42 7.32
C SER A 156 -0.48 -14.44 6.92
N ALA A 157 -1.42 -14.73 7.81
CA ALA A 157 -2.49 -15.71 7.63
C ALA A 157 -3.59 -15.24 6.64
N ILE A 158 -3.21 -14.60 5.52
CA ILE A 158 -4.16 -14.35 4.44
C ILE A 158 -4.47 -15.69 3.77
N ALA A 159 -5.69 -16.16 4.02
CA ALA A 159 -6.30 -17.30 3.38
C ALA A 159 -6.32 -17.10 1.86
N TRP A 160 -5.69 -18.02 1.13
CA TRP A 160 -5.72 -18.16 -0.33
C TRP A 160 -5.17 -16.95 -1.11
N PRO A 161 -3.87 -16.92 -1.46
CA PRO A 161 -3.35 -15.92 -2.39
C PRO A 161 -4.15 -15.96 -3.70
N LEU A 162 -4.56 -14.78 -4.17
CA LEU A 162 -5.18 -14.61 -5.48
C LEU A 162 -4.16 -15.01 -6.59
N PRO A 163 -4.59 -15.32 -7.82
CA PRO A 163 -3.71 -15.77 -8.90
C PRO A 163 -2.58 -14.81 -9.32
N PHE A 164 -2.42 -13.66 -8.66
CA PHE A 164 -1.37 -12.66 -8.93
C PHE A 164 -0.70 -12.14 -7.64
N THR A 165 -0.69 -12.95 -6.57
CA THR A 165 -0.04 -12.59 -5.29
C THR A 165 1.43 -13.00 -5.23
N ILE A 166 2.29 -12.06 -4.88
CA ILE A 166 3.72 -12.26 -4.60
C ILE A 166 3.89 -12.63 -3.12
N ILE A 167 4.52 -13.78 -2.84
CA ILE A 167 4.80 -14.21 -1.46
C ILE A 167 6.18 -13.71 -1.04
N LEU A 168 6.22 -12.94 0.05
CA LEU A 168 7.42 -12.36 0.63
C LEU A 168 7.84 -13.17 1.85
N ARG A 169 9.08 -13.66 1.86
CA ARG A 169 9.64 -14.39 3.00
C ARG A 169 10.58 -13.50 3.80
N LEU A 170 10.35 -13.40 5.11
CA LEU A 170 11.31 -12.77 6.01
C LEU A 170 12.38 -13.79 6.40
N ASN A 171 13.62 -13.57 5.97
CA ASN A 171 14.74 -14.38 6.44
C ASN A 171 15.28 -13.79 7.74
N GLN A 172 14.85 -14.33 8.88
CA GLN A 172 15.42 -13.98 10.18
C GLN A 172 16.84 -14.57 10.32
N LYS A 173 17.82 -13.99 9.63
CA LYS A 173 19.24 -14.19 9.92
C LYS A 173 19.93 -12.84 10.11
N ALA A 174 19.71 -12.25 11.27
CA ALA A 174 20.60 -11.26 11.89
C ALA A 174 20.31 -11.21 13.40
N GLY A 175 20.80 -12.22 14.10
CA GLY A 175 20.65 -12.38 15.54
C GLY A 175 21.85 -13.12 16.12
N SER A 176 23.06 -12.60 15.92
CA SER A 176 24.22 -12.90 16.78
C SER A 176 25.32 -11.85 16.54
N ASN A 177 25.72 -11.21 17.64
CA ASN A 177 26.92 -10.39 17.84
C ASN A 177 26.80 -8.88 17.63
N PHE A 178 26.14 -8.21 18.58
CA PHE A 178 26.75 -7.02 19.18
C PHE A 178 27.05 -7.33 20.65
N GLY A 179 28.30 -7.73 20.88
CA GLY A 179 28.85 -8.09 22.17
C GLY A 179 30.36 -8.11 22.07
N LYS A 180 30.95 -6.92 22.10
CA LYS A 180 32.17 -6.53 22.83
C LYS A 180 32.46 -5.06 22.56
#